data_AF-A0AAN7M2R4-F1
#
_entry.id   AF-A0AAN7M2R4-F1
#
_cell.length_a   1.000
_cell.length_b   1.000
_cell.length_c   1.000
_cell.angle_alpha   90.00
_cell.angle_beta   90.00
_cell.angle_gamma   90.00
#
_symmetry.space_group_name_H-M   'P 1'
#
loop_
_entity.id
_entity.type
_entity.pdbx_description
1 polymer ?
#
loop_
_entity_poly.entity_id
_entity_poly.type
_entity_poly.pdbx_seq_one_letter_code
_entity_poly.pdbx_strand_id
1 'polypeptide(L)'
;MPEEENDPLVVTRINPLTRSLPSRVIRLFVLFLSVCLVFSAISVYTIRNSGVYNSVAALTSSFQPCYLEQNSLDHWIRPPSNLIHTMTDQELFWRASMVPRIKKYPFKRVPKIAFMFLTKGPLPLAPLWERFLKSHEERYSIYVHSSPSFHAHFASSSVFYRREIPSQVAEWGQMSMCDAERRLLANALLDPSNEWFILLSESCIPLYPFAFIYNYISRSRHSFMGSFDDPGPYGRGRYNPNMAPEVNLTEWRKGSQWFEVNRQLAISIVEDTVYYPKFKEFCRPACYVDEHYFSTILTIRSGALLANRSLTWVDWSRGGAHPATFGSADITEDFLRRANKGHNCSYNGRTTPTCFLFARKFAPSTVKPLLALSPTLTAVSAQVEAPAPAPASPAASVVPSLASALLGGVTALIFGSALRI
;
A
#
# COMPACT_ATOMS: atom_id res chain seq x y z
N MET A 1 89.37 49.89 -20.60
CA MET A 1 90.29 50.07 -21.73
C MET A 1 89.84 49.16 -22.85
N PRO A 2 89.76 49.58 -24.11
CA PRO A 2 89.89 50.94 -24.70
C PRO A 2 88.53 51.42 -25.32
N GLU A 3 88.22 52.73 -25.43
CA GLU A 3 88.61 53.71 -26.50
C GLU A 3 88.13 53.27 -27.89
N GLU A 4 87.16 53.93 -28.53
CA GLU A 4 87.14 55.22 -29.26
C GLU A 4 86.84 54.85 -30.73
N GLU A 5 85.95 55.58 -31.41
CA GLU A 5 86.30 56.32 -32.63
C GLU A 5 85.09 57.13 -33.16
N ASN A 6 85.43 58.31 -33.68
CA ASN A 6 84.65 59.47 -34.07
C ASN A 6 84.03 59.39 -35.48
N ASP A 7 82.83 59.99 -35.63
CA ASP A 7 82.29 60.95 -36.65
C ASP A 7 82.54 60.75 -38.18
N PRO A 8 81.82 61.40 -39.15
CA PRO A 8 80.92 62.56 -39.00
C PRO A 8 79.59 62.63 -39.82
N LEU A 9 78.68 63.44 -39.28
CA LEU A 9 77.72 64.43 -39.86
C LEU A 9 77.30 64.39 -41.35
N VAL A 10 75.96 64.43 -41.58
CA VAL A 10 75.31 65.40 -42.50
C VAL A 10 73.95 65.86 -41.94
N VAL A 11 73.76 67.18 -41.90
CA VAL A 11 72.57 67.94 -41.49
C VAL A 11 71.81 68.41 -42.74
N THR A 12 70.48 68.34 -42.75
CA THR A 12 69.64 69.24 -43.56
C THR A 12 68.33 69.65 -42.88
N ARG A 13 68.17 70.98 -42.85
CA ARG A 13 67.14 71.91 -42.31
C ARG A 13 65.79 71.76 -43.10
N ILE A 14 64.57 72.15 -42.69
CA ILE A 14 64.00 73.52 -42.62
C ILE A 14 62.52 73.53 -42.10
N ASN A 15 62.26 74.44 -41.14
CA ASN A 15 61.10 75.29 -40.72
C ASN A 15 59.68 74.81 -40.34
N PRO A 16 59.06 75.45 -39.30
CA PRO A 16 57.68 75.25 -38.86
C PRO A 16 56.69 76.22 -39.51
N LEU A 17 55.46 75.78 -39.73
CA LEU A 17 54.32 76.59 -40.22
C LEU A 17 53.20 76.54 -39.16
N THR A 18 53.10 77.58 -38.33
CA THR A 18 51.97 77.78 -37.41
C THR A 18 50.73 78.17 -38.19
N ARG A 19 49.81 77.21 -38.41
CA ARG A 19 48.47 77.44 -38.98
C ARG A 19 47.47 77.74 -37.86
N SER A 20 46.91 78.94 -37.85
CA SER A 20 45.77 79.32 -37.00
C SER A 20 44.56 78.43 -37.31
N LEU A 21 43.91 77.88 -36.28
CA LEU A 21 42.71 77.05 -36.42
C LEU A 21 41.59 77.86 -37.12
N PRO A 22 40.89 77.33 -38.14
CA PRO A 22 39.85 78.07 -38.83
C PRO A 22 38.70 78.38 -37.88
N SER A 23 38.27 79.66 -37.78
CA SER A 23 37.22 80.11 -36.86
C SER A 23 35.88 79.35 -37.01
N ARG A 24 35.63 78.74 -38.17
CA ARG A 24 34.50 77.85 -38.43
C ARG A 24 34.56 76.55 -37.62
N VAL A 25 35.75 75.97 -37.43
CA VAL A 25 35.94 74.75 -36.65
C VAL A 25 35.72 75.05 -35.16
N ILE A 26 36.21 76.19 -34.68
CA ILE A 26 35.97 76.63 -33.30
C ILE A 26 34.47 76.88 -33.06
N ARG A 27 33.76 77.55 -33.99
CA ARG A 27 32.30 77.74 -33.87
C ARG A 27 31.54 76.42 -33.87
N LEU A 28 31.92 75.45 -34.70
CA LEU A 28 31.33 74.11 -34.70
C LEU A 28 31.61 73.37 -33.38
N PHE A 29 32.81 73.52 -32.82
CA PHE A 29 33.18 72.91 -31.55
C PHE A 29 32.41 73.51 -30.37
N VAL A 30 32.24 74.83 -30.36
CA VAL A 30 31.43 75.53 -29.34
C VAL A 30 29.96 75.15 -29.47
N LEU A 31 29.44 75.02 -30.70
CA LEU A 31 28.08 74.58 -30.93
C LEU A 31 27.87 73.13 -30.49
N PHE A 32 28.82 72.24 -30.78
CA PHE A 32 28.83 70.86 -30.30
C PHE A 32 28.87 70.79 -28.76
N LEU A 33 29.74 71.55 -28.11
CA LEU A 33 29.80 71.63 -26.64
C LEU A 33 28.49 72.16 -26.05
N SER A 34 27.86 73.16 -26.67
CA SER A 34 26.58 73.68 -26.21
C SER A 34 25.46 72.64 -26.32
N VAL A 35 25.43 71.83 -27.38
CA VAL A 35 24.47 70.72 -27.55
C VAL A 35 24.74 69.62 -26.52
N CYS A 36 26.00 69.28 -26.26
CA CYS A 36 26.35 68.30 -25.21
C CYS A 36 25.91 68.76 -23.81
N LEU A 37 26.10 70.04 -23.48
CA LEU A 37 25.69 70.59 -22.19
C LEU A 37 24.16 70.61 -22.04
N VAL A 38 23.43 70.98 -23.11
CA VAL A 38 21.96 70.93 -23.11
C VAL A 38 21.46 69.49 -22.99
N PHE A 39 22.06 68.54 -23.71
CA PHE A 39 21.71 67.12 -23.61
C PHE A 39 22.01 66.56 -22.21
N SER A 40 23.12 66.96 -21.61
CA SER A 40 23.46 66.60 -20.22
C SER A 40 22.49 67.20 -19.22
N ALA A 41 22.07 68.44 -19.40
CA ALA A 41 21.10 69.09 -18.53
C ALA A 41 19.70 68.46 -18.66
N ILE A 42 19.27 68.12 -19.88
CA ILE A 42 18.03 67.39 -20.13
C ILE A 42 18.10 65.99 -19.50
N SER A 43 19.21 65.27 -19.63
CA SER A 43 19.42 63.95 -19.01
C SER A 43 19.36 64.01 -17.48
N VAL A 44 20.00 65.01 -16.86
CA VAL A 44 19.92 65.20 -15.41
C VAL A 44 18.52 65.62 -14.98
N TYR A 45 17.83 66.45 -15.76
CA TYR A 45 16.46 66.86 -15.49
C TYR A 45 15.46 65.70 -15.63
N THR A 46 15.62 64.83 -16.63
CA THR A 46 14.78 63.63 -16.79
C THR A 46 15.07 62.60 -15.71
N ILE A 47 16.33 62.38 -15.29
CA ILE A 47 16.66 61.50 -14.15
C ILE A 47 16.10 62.05 -12.83
N ARG A 48 16.03 63.38 -12.67
CA ARG A 48 15.55 64.02 -11.44
C ARG A 48 14.02 64.13 -11.38
N ASN A 49 13.35 64.29 -12.53
CA ASN A 49 11.90 64.50 -12.60
C ASN A 49 11.12 63.21 -12.94
N SER A 50 11.71 62.30 -13.71
CA SER A 50 11.29 60.90 -13.73
C SER A 50 12.04 60.25 -12.59
N GLY A 51 11.41 60.14 -11.41
CA GLY A 51 11.96 59.39 -10.29
C GLY A 51 12.26 57.96 -10.73
N VAL A 52 13.46 57.73 -11.26
CA VAL A 52 14.04 56.42 -11.45
C VAL A 52 14.41 55.99 -10.04
N TYR A 53 13.41 55.49 -9.34
CA TYR A 53 13.65 54.41 -8.42
C TYR A 53 14.52 53.43 -9.20
N ASN A 54 15.80 53.38 -8.83
CA ASN A 54 16.53 52.14 -8.95
C ASN A 54 15.77 51.15 -8.08
N SER A 55 14.69 50.59 -8.62
CA SER A 55 14.52 49.16 -8.55
C SER A 55 15.78 48.60 -9.22
N VAL A 56 16.85 48.49 -8.42
CA VAL A 56 17.37 47.15 -8.20
C VAL A 56 16.10 46.37 -7.95
N ALA A 57 15.59 45.72 -9.01
CA ALA A 57 14.88 44.50 -8.82
C ALA A 57 15.92 43.71 -8.03
N ALA A 58 15.83 43.82 -6.70
CA ALA A 58 16.05 42.69 -5.88
C ALA A 58 15.32 41.64 -6.69
N LEU A 59 16.08 40.73 -7.27
CA LEU A 59 15.62 39.38 -7.30
C LEU A 59 15.34 39.11 -5.80
N THR A 60 14.17 39.55 -5.31
CA THR A 60 13.23 38.63 -4.73
C THR A 60 13.19 37.54 -5.78
N SER A 61 14.18 36.65 -5.66
CA SER A 61 13.98 35.26 -5.89
C SER A 61 12.57 35.08 -5.37
N SER A 62 11.63 34.84 -6.28
CA SER A 62 10.51 34.04 -5.90
C SER A 62 11.11 32.67 -5.58
N PHE A 63 11.82 32.59 -4.45
CA PHE A 63 11.42 31.69 -3.41
C PHE A 63 9.95 32.04 -3.11
N GLN A 64 9.07 31.71 -4.06
CA GLN A 64 7.98 30.83 -3.72
C GLN A 64 8.67 29.82 -2.84
N PRO A 65 8.37 29.77 -1.53
CA PRO A 65 8.78 28.62 -0.78
C PRO A 65 8.35 27.49 -1.70
N CYS A 66 9.29 26.68 -2.19
CA CYS A 66 8.92 25.30 -2.31
C CYS A 66 8.26 25.08 -0.96
N TYR A 67 6.94 24.84 -0.96
CA TYR A 67 6.40 23.98 0.05
C TYR A 67 7.22 22.70 -0.18
N LEU A 68 8.45 22.67 0.36
CA LEU A 68 8.97 21.55 1.07
C LEU A 68 7.80 21.28 1.98
N GLU A 69 6.92 20.37 1.53
CA GLU A 69 6.02 19.66 2.40
C GLU A 69 6.86 19.44 3.63
N GLN A 70 6.49 20.15 4.69
CA GLN A 70 7.18 20.12 5.95
C GLN A 70 7.43 18.64 6.19
N ASN A 71 8.71 18.22 6.26
CA ASN A 71 9.20 16.83 6.37
C ASN A 71 8.62 16.22 7.65
N SER A 72 7.32 16.06 7.63
CA SER A 72 6.45 15.71 8.72
C SER A 72 6.23 14.24 8.53
N LEU A 73 6.13 13.56 9.68
CA LEU A 73 5.91 12.13 9.70
C LEU A 73 4.64 11.76 8.90
N ASP A 74 3.69 12.69 8.75
CA ASP A 74 2.50 12.54 7.92
C ASP A 74 2.79 12.11 6.48
N HIS A 75 3.83 12.63 5.82
CA HIS A 75 4.19 12.21 4.46
C HIS A 75 4.60 10.73 4.39
N TRP A 76 5.19 10.22 5.47
CA TRP A 76 5.65 8.82 5.57
C TRP A 76 4.57 7.87 6.10
N ILE A 77 3.56 8.39 6.81
CA ILE A 77 2.50 7.60 7.43
C ILE A 77 1.27 7.53 6.54
N ARG A 78 0.91 8.63 5.88
CA ARG A 78 -0.35 8.70 5.14
C ARG A 78 -0.16 8.08 3.76
N PRO A 79 -1.09 7.21 3.31
CA PRO A 79 -1.06 6.75 1.93
C PRO A 79 -1.20 7.97 1.00
N PRO A 80 -0.46 8.00 -0.12
CA PRO A 80 -0.54 9.11 -1.05
C PRO A 80 -1.96 9.17 -1.65
N SER A 81 -2.41 10.39 -1.96
CA SER A 81 -3.72 10.62 -2.59
C SER A 81 -3.81 10.09 -4.02
N ASN A 82 -2.65 9.82 -4.63
CA ASN A 82 -2.49 9.13 -5.89
C ASN A 82 -1.47 8.01 -5.71
N LEU A 83 -1.81 6.80 -6.15
CA LEU A 83 -0.93 5.63 -6.02
C LEU A 83 0.07 5.49 -7.16
N ILE A 84 -0.02 6.33 -8.20
CA ILE A 84 0.92 6.33 -9.32
C ILE A 84 2.30 6.85 -8.87
N HIS A 85 3.34 6.08 -9.20
CA HIS A 85 4.73 6.37 -8.92
C HIS A 85 5.65 5.84 -10.03
N THR A 86 6.93 6.21 -10.01
CA THR A 86 7.93 5.79 -11.02
C THR A 86 8.88 4.70 -10.54
N MET A 87 8.74 4.22 -9.29
CA MET A 87 9.57 3.13 -8.76
C MET A 87 9.43 1.87 -9.63
N THR A 88 10.57 1.24 -9.93
CA THR A 88 10.64 -0.11 -10.48
C THR A 88 10.15 -1.15 -9.48
N ASP A 89 9.82 -2.37 -9.93
CA ASP A 89 9.43 -3.46 -9.02
C ASP A 89 10.51 -3.73 -7.96
N GLN A 90 11.80 -3.64 -8.33
CA GLN A 90 12.90 -3.85 -7.39
C GLN A 90 12.92 -2.79 -6.28
N GLU A 91 12.81 -1.50 -6.65
CA GLU A 91 12.75 -0.40 -5.68
C GLU A 91 11.49 -0.47 -4.81
N LEU A 92 10.34 -0.78 -5.43
CA LEU A 92 9.06 -0.91 -4.75
C LEU A 92 9.08 -2.06 -3.74
N PHE A 93 9.56 -3.24 -4.13
CA PHE A 93 9.63 -4.41 -3.23
C PHE A 93 10.63 -4.18 -2.10
N TRP A 94 11.78 -3.56 -2.40
CA TRP A 94 12.73 -3.17 -1.36
C TRP A 94 12.12 -2.19 -0.36
N ARG A 95 11.42 -1.15 -0.83
CA ARG A 95 10.72 -0.20 0.04
C ARG A 95 9.60 -0.85 0.85
N ALA A 96 8.79 -1.70 0.22
CA ALA A 96 7.65 -2.37 0.85
C ALA A 96 8.08 -3.41 1.91
N SER A 97 9.28 -3.96 1.79
CA SER A 97 9.87 -4.88 2.79
C SER A 97 10.49 -4.17 3.99
N MET A 98 10.51 -2.83 4.03
CA MET A 98 10.98 -2.10 5.20
C MET A 98 10.01 -2.24 6.38
N VAL A 99 10.50 -2.76 7.50
CA VAL A 99 9.70 -2.95 8.73
C VAL A 99 10.32 -2.18 9.90
N PRO A 100 9.54 -1.36 10.63
CA PRO A 100 10.05 -0.69 11.82
C PRO A 100 10.40 -1.71 12.91
N ARG A 101 11.60 -1.57 13.49
CA ARG A 101 12.02 -2.39 14.65
C ARG A 101 11.34 -1.94 15.94
N ILE A 102 10.97 -0.66 16.05
CA ILE A 102 10.15 -0.13 17.15
C ILE A 102 8.69 -0.51 16.90
N LYS A 103 8.13 -1.37 17.75
CA LYS A 103 6.76 -1.90 17.58
C LYS A 103 5.66 -0.92 17.97
N LYS A 104 5.95 0.01 18.89
CA LYS A 104 5.00 1.03 19.32
C LYS A 104 5.03 2.21 18.34
N TYR A 105 3.90 2.48 17.69
CA TYR A 105 3.76 3.64 16.82
C TYR A 105 3.70 4.94 17.63
N PRO A 106 4.37 6.03 17.19
CA PRO A 106 4.31 7.33 17.86
C PRO A 106 3.03 8.13 17.54
N PHE A 107 2.03 7.51 16.91
CA PHE A 107 0.78 8.13 16.49
C PHE A 107 -0.40 7.15 16.65
N LYS A 108 -1.62 7.69 16.69
CA LYS A 108 -2.84 6.88 16.71
C LYS A 108 -3.05 6.28 15.32
N ARG A 109 -3.09 4.95 15.26
CA ARG A 109 -3.25 4.19 14.02
C ARG A 109 -4.52 3.35 14.09
N VAL A 110 -5.29 3.33 13.02
CA VAL A 110 -6.43 2.42 12.84
C VAL A 110 -6.01 1.32 11.85
N PRO A 111 -5.97 0.04 12.26
CA PRO A 111 -5.68 -1.07 11.35
C PRO A 111 -6.70 -1.15 10.21
N LYS A 112 -6.21 -1.29 8.98
CA LYS A 112 -7.03 -1.34 7.77
C LYS A 112 -6.94 -2.68 7.06
N ILE A 113 -8.00 -2.99 6.31
CA ILE A 113 -8.00 -4.03 5.28
C ILE A 113 -7.68 -3.36 3.93
N ALA A 114 -6.63 -3.84 3.26
CA ALA A 114 -6.32 -3.49 1.89
C ALA A 114 -7.08 -4.42 0.93
N PHE A 115 -8.04 -3.86 0.21
CA PHE A 115 -8.71 -4.56 -0.90
C PHE A 115 -7.91 -4.34 -2.18
N MET A 116 -7.34 -5.43 -2.70
CA MET A 116 -6.48 -5.43 -3.87
C MET A 116 -7.23 -6.07 -5.03
N PHE A 117 -7.62 -5.27 -6.02
CA PHE A 117 -8.34 -5.71 -7.20
C PHE A 117 -7.36 -5.96 -8.33
N LEU A 118 -7.29 -7.21 -8.77
CA LEU A 118 -6.59 -7.61 -9.98
C LEU A 118 -7.61 -7.84 -11.09
N THR A 119 -7.61 -6.98 -12.11
CA THR A 119 -8.65 -6.95 -13.13
C THR A 119 -8.07 -6.96 -14.54
N LYS A 120 -8.85 -7.47 -15.51
CA LYS A 120 -8.52 -7.32 -16.93
C LYS A 120 -9.04 -6.00 -17.52
N GLY A 121 -10.05 -5.40 -16.90
CA GLY A 121 -10.71 -4.21 -17.43
C GLY A 121 -11.61 -3.56 -16.37
N PRO A 122 -12.85 -3.15 -16.74
CA PRO A 122 -13.70 -2.37 -15.86
C PRO A 122 -14.12 -3.15 -14.61
N LEU A 123 -14.53 -2.41 -13.58
CA LEU A 123 -15.12 -2.91 -12.34
C LEU A 123 -16.65 -2.78 -12.38
N PRO A 124 -17.38 -3.68 -13.08
CA PRO A 124 -18.84 -3.59 -13.20
C PRO A 124 -19.56 -3.69 -11.85
N LEU A 125 -18.96 -4.40 -10.89
CA LEU A 125 -19.49 -4.56 -9.54
C LEU A 125 -19.13 -3.39 -8.61
N ALA A 126 -18.47 -2.32 -9.09
CA ALA A 126 -18.10 -1.16 -8.29
C ALA A 126 -19.28 -0.57 -7.47
N PRO A 127 -20.51 -0.44 -7.99
CA PRO A 127 -21.64 0.08 -7.19
C PRO A 127 -21.96 -0.79 -5.96
N LEU A 128 -21.78 -2.10 -6.03
CA LEU A 128 -21.96 -3.00 -4.89
C LEU A 128 -20.87 -2.77 -3.83
N TRP A 129 -19.62 -2.62 -4.28
CA TRP A 129 -18.48 -2.33 -3.41
C TRP A 129 -18.59 -0.95 -2.76
N GLU A 130 -19.03 0.07 -3.48
CA GLU A 130 -19.31 1.41 -2.94
C GLU A 130 -20.34 1.34 -1.81
N ARG A 131 -21.42 0.57 -2.00
CA ARG A 131 -22.42 0.34 -0.95
C ARG A 131 -21.87 -0.43 0.25
N PHE A 132 -21.07 -1.46 0.01
CA PHE A 132 -20.45 -2.29 1.05
C PHE A 132 -19.47 -1.49 1.92
N LEU A 133 -18.70 -0.58 1.31
CA LEU A 133 -17.64 0.18 1.97
C LEU A 133 -18.12 1.49 2.60
N LYS A 134 -19.30 1.98 2.22
CA LYS A 134 -19.87 3.23 2.72
C LYS A 134 -19.83 3.30 4.24
N SER A 135 -19.39 4.44 4.79
CA SER A 135 -19.29 4.71 6.23
C SER A 135 -18.21 3.93 6.98
N HIS A 136 -17.23 3.37 6.28
CA HIS A 136 -16.10 2.62 6.86
C HIS A 136 -14.72 3.10 6.37
N GLU A 137 -14.64 4.33 5.86
CA GLU A 137 -13.50 4.90 5.10
C GLU A 137 -12.16 4.86 5.86
N GLU A 138 -12.19 4.87 7.19
CA GLU A 138 -10.97 4.81 8.03
C GLU A 138 -10.38 3.40 8.17
N ARG A 139 -11.14 2.35 7.83
CA ARG A 139 -10.81 0.94 8.09
C ARG A 139 -10.43 0.13 6.85
N TYR A 140 -10.37 0.77 5.70
CA TYR A 140 -9.95 0.11 4.47
C TYR A 140 -9.10 1.00 3.57
N SER A 141 -8.45 0.37 2.61
CA SER A 141 -7.77 0.99 1.49
C SER A 141 -8.04 0.14 0.23
N ILE A 142 -7.94 0.75 -0.95
CA ILE A 142 -8.21 0.08 -2.23
C ILE A 142 -7.02 0.28 -3.16
N TYR A 143 -6.62 -0.79 -3.84
CA TYR A 143 -5.56 -0.83 -4.84
C TYR A 143 -6.08 -1.60 -6.05
N VAL A 144 -5.87 -1.07 -7.25
CA VAL A 144 -6.35 -1.66 -8.50
C VAL A 144 -5.17 -1.85 -9.44
N HIS A 145 -4.95 -3.11 -9.83
CA HIS A 145 -4.05 -3.47 -10.91
C HIS A 145 -4.90 -3.94 -12.09
N SER A 146 -4.92 -3.15 -13.15
CA SER A 146 -5.70 -3.39 -14.37
C SER A 146 -4.78 -3.72 -15.55
N SER A 147 -5.35 -4.12 -16.70
CA SER A 147 -4.57 -4.22 -17.93
C SER A 147 -3.91 -2.87 -18.24
N PRO A 148 -2.61 -2.81 -18.62
CA PRO A 148 -1.94 -1.54 -18.96
C PRO A 148 -2.62 -0.76 -20.09
N SER A 149 -3.38 -1.42 -20.94
CA SER A 149 -4.17 -0.82 -22.01
C SER A 149 -5.53 -0.27 -21.56
N PHE A 150 -5.90 -0.48 -20.30
CA PHE A 150 -7.16 -0.05 -19.73
C PHE A 150 -6.93 1.09 -18.73
N HIS A 151 -7.67 2.17 -18.91
CA HIS A 151 -7.66 3.31 -17.99
C HIS A 151 -9.05 3.46 -17.38
N ALA A 152 -9.16 3.33 -16.06
CA ALA A 152 -10.43 3.46 -15.39
C ALA A 152 -10.83 4.93 -15.21
N HIS A 153 -12.07 5.27 -15.56
CA HIS A 153 -12.64 6.58 -15.28
C HIS A 153 -13.66 6.47 -14.13
N PHE A 154 -13.21 6.77 -12.92
CA PHE A 154 -14.07 6.88 -11.74
C PHE A 154 -14.36 8.34 -11.42
N ALA A 155 -15.59 8.62 -10.98
CA ALA A 155 -15.93 9.93 -10.43
C ALA A 155 -15.10 10.19 -9.15
N SER A 156 -14.83 11.46 -8.84
CA SER A 156 -14.07 11.84 -7.63
C SER A 156 -14.72 11.40 -6.31
N SER A 157 -16.03 11.15 -6.34
CA SER A 157 -16.80 10.61 -5.20
C SER A 157 -16.69 9.09 -5.04
N SER A 158 -16.17 8.37 -6.04
CA SER A 158 -16.05 6.92 -5.99
C SER A 158 -14.91 6.49 -5.08
N VAL A 159 -15.11 5.39 -4.35
CA VAL A 159 -14.06 4.76 -3.53
C VAL A 159 -12.87 4.28 -4.36
N PHE A 160 -13.07 4.05 -5.67
CA PHE A 160 -12.05 3.61 -6.63
C PHE A 160 -11.29 4.78 -7.29
N TYR A 161 -11.64 6.03 -6.97
CA TYR A 161 -10.96 7.20 -7.53
C TYR A 161 -9.48 7.23 -7.16
N ARG A 162 -8.60 7.32 -8.18
CA ARG A 162 -7.13 7.34 -8.03
C ARG A 162 -6.55 6.15 -7.24
N ARG A 163 -7.19 4.98 -7.39
CA ARG A 163 -6.74 3.73 -6.74
C ARG A 163 -5.97 2.79 -7.67
N GLU A 164 -5.75 3.19 -8.92
CA GLU A 164 -4.90 2.43 -9.85
C GLU A 164 -3.43 2.53 -9.45
N ILE A 165 -2.74 1.39 -9.42
CA ILE A 165 -1.29 1.31 -9.23
C ILE A 165 -0.58 1.21 -10.59
N PRO A 166 0.74 1.49 -10.67
CA PRO A 166 1.52 1.19 -11.86
C PRO A 166 1.41 -0.30 -12.23
N SER A 167 0.67 -0.58 -13.30
CA SER A 167 0.29 -1.94 -13.70
C SER A 167 1.11 -2.43 -14.89
N GLN A 168 1.36 -3.74 -14.96
CA GLN A 168 2.04 -4.39 -16.08
C GLN A 168 1.17 -5.53 -16.64
N VAL A 169 1.58 -6.14 -17.75
CA VAL A 169 0.84 -7.27 -18.32
C VAL A 169 0.87 -8.45 -17.34
N ALA A 170 -0.31 -9.02 -17.05
CA ALA A 170 -0.48 -10.19 -16.20
C ALA A 170 -1.13 -11.32 -17.00
N GLU A 171 -0.38 -12.40 -17.23
CA GLU A 171 -0.81 -13.54 -18.03
C GLU A 171 -1.16 -14.73 -17.14
N TRP A 172 -2.28 -15.39 -17.43
CA TRP A 172 -2.76 -16.51 -16.63
C TRP A 172 -1.76 -17.68 -16.62
N GLY A 173 -1.49 -18.22 -15.43
CA GLY A 173 -0.54 -19.32 -15.23
C GLY A 173 0.93 -18.95 -15.29
N GLN A 174 1.27 -17.73 -15.72
CA GLN A 174 2.65 -17.27 -15.84
C GLN A 174 3.09 -16.51 -14.59
N MET A 175 4.41 -16.35 -14.43
CA MET A 175 4.98 -15.56 -13.34
C MET A 175 4.46 -14.12 -13.29
N SER A 176 4.12 -13.54 -14.45
CA SER A 176 3.61 -12.17 -14.55
C SER A 176 2.29 -11.96 -13.78
N MET A 177 1.50 -13.03 -13.57
CA MET A 177 0.34 -12.99 -12.68
C MET A 177 0.76 -12.73 -11.23
N CYS A 178 1.71 -13.51 -10.71
CA CYS A 178 2.24 -13.32 -9.37
C CYS A 178 3.01 -12.00 -9.23
N ASP A 179 3.65 -11.50 -10.30
CA ASP A 179 4.28 -10.18 -10.28
C ASP A 179 3.23 -9.08 -10.07
N ALA A 180 2.07 -9.16 -10.72
CA ALA A 180 0.95 -8.23 -10.50
C ALA A 180 0.42 -8.28 -9.06
N GLU A 181 0.30 -9.48 -8.49
CA GLU A 181 -0.10 -9.67 -7.09
C GLU A 181 0.94 -9.12 -6.10
N ARG A 182 2.23 -9.33 -6.38
CA ARG A 182 3.33 -8.73 -5.60
C ARG A 182 3.32 -7.20 -5.70
N ARG A 183 3.02 -6.61 -6.86
CA ARG A 183 2.87 -5.15 -7.02
C ARG A 183 1.71 -4.59 -6.21
N LEU A 184 0.57 -5.30 -6.20
CA LEU A 184 -0.57 -4.94 -5.35
C LEU A 184 -0.20 -4.98 -3.88
N LEU A 185 0.41 -6.07 -3.41
CA LEU A 185 0.89 -6.21 -2.03
C LEU A 185 1.89 -5.11 -1.66
N ALA A 186 2.87 -4.86 -2.52
CA ALA A 186 3.92 -3.89 -2.25
C ALA A 186 3.39 -2.46 -2.17
N ASN A 187 2.51 -2.05 -3.09
CA ASN A 187 1.82 -0.76 -3.01
C ASN A 187 0.96 -0.65 -1.75
N ALA A 188 0.26 -1.72 -1.39
CA ALA A 188 -0.55 -1.75 -0.18
C ALA A 188 0.27 -1.69 1.10
N LEU A 189 1.47 -2.29 1.12
CA LEU A 189 2.38 -2.28 2.26
C LEU A 189 2.96 -0.90 2.57
N LEU A 190 2.98 0.01 1.59
CA LEU A 190 3.42 1.40 1.78
C LEU A 190 2.48 2.19 2.73
N ASP A 191 1.21 1.80 2.88
CA ASP A 191 0.38 2.32 3.97
C ASP A 191 0.73 1.50 5.24
N PRO A 192 1.38 2.11 6.25
CA PRO A 192 1.67 1.41 7.50
C PRO A 192 0.40 1.05 8.26
N SER A 193 -0.77 1.58 7.87
CA SER A 193 -2.07 1.27 8.47
C SER A 193 -2.66 -0.06 8.01
N ASN A 194 -2.27 -0.58 6.85
CA ASN A 194 -2.76 -1.85 6.33
C ASN A 194 -2.18 -3.04 7.11
N GLU A 195 -3.05 -3.86 7.71
CA GLU A 195 -2.69 -5.10 8.42
C GLU A 195 -3.10 -6.37 7.67
N TRP A 196 -4.15 -6.31 6.87
CA TRP A 196 -4.70 -7.46 6.17
C TRP A 196 -4.90 -7.14 4.70
N PHE A 197 -4.54 -8.07 3.83
CA PHE A 197 -4.43 -7.86 2.39
C PHE A 197 -5.27 -8.92 1.68
N ILE A 198 -6.32 -8.50 0.98
CA ILE A 198 -7.28 -9.39 0.34
C ILE A 198 -7.17 -9.20 -1.17
N LEU A 199 -6.87 -10.29 -1.88
CA LEU A 199 -6.87 -10.30 -3.35
C LEU A 199 -8.27 -10.63 -3.89
N LEU A 200 -8.76 -9.80 -4.81
CA LEU A 200 -10.08 -9.88 -5.43
C LEU A 200 -9.99 -9.62 -6.93
N SER A 201 -10.99 -10.09 -7.68
CA SER A 201 -11.19 -9.73 -9.09
C SER A 201 -12.37 -8.79 -9.29
N GLU A 202 -12.55 -8.32 -10.52
CA GLU A 202 -13.71 -7.55 -10.98
C GLU A 202 -15.05 -8.29 -10.84
N SER A 203 -15.01 -9.58 -10.56
CA SER A 203 -16.16 -10.49 -10.50
C SER A 203 -16.39 -11.10 -9.11
N CYS A 204 -15.77 -10.54 -8.09
CA CYS A 204 -15.93 -10.93 -6.70
C CYS A 204 -16.97 -10.05 -5.99
N ILE A 205 -17.73 -10.66 -5.07
CA ILE A 205 -18.69 -9.96 -4.20
C ILE A 205 -18.43 -10.26 -2.73
N PRO A 206 -18.71 -9.32 -1.81
CA PRO A 206 -18.78 -9.63 -0.37
C PRO A 206 -20.08 -10.41 -0.06
N LEU A 207 -19.97 -11.37 0.85
CA LEU A 207 -21.09 -12.21 1.30
C LEU A 207 -21.72 -11.73 2.62
N TYR A 208 -20.99 -10.88 3.36
CA TYR A 208 -21.35 -10.36 4.68
C TYR A 208 -21.11 -8.85 4.74
N PRO A 209 -21.71 -8.13 5.72
CA PRO A 209 -21.45 -6.72 5.95
C PRO A 209 -19.99 -6.44 6.30
N PHE A 210 -19.52 -5.22 6.02
CA PHE A 210 -18.14 -4.82 6.26
C PHE A 210 -17.71 -5.03 7.72
N ALA A 211 -18.53 -4.61 8.68
CA ALA A 211 -18.20 -4.76 10.10
C ALA A 211 -17.96 -6.22 10.51
N PHE A 212 -18.75 -7.15 9.96
CA PHE A 212 -18.57 -8.58 10.18
C PHE A 212 -17.26 -9.08 9.59
N ILE A 213 -16.98 -8.77 8.32
CA ILE A 213 -15.74 -9.16 7.63
C ILE A 213 -14.52 -8.61 8.36
N TYR A 214 -14.56 -7.33 8.74
CA TYR A 214 -13.49 -6.68 9.48
C TYR A 214 -13.22 -7.38 10.82
N ASN A 215 -14.26 -7.70 11.59
CA ASN A 215 -14.12 -8.40 12.87
C ASN A 215 -13.66 -9.85 12.70
N TYR A 216 -14.10 -10.54 11.65
CA TYR A 216 -13.68 -11.91 11.33
C TYR A 216 -12.19 -11.96 11.01
N ILE A 217 -11.70 -11.06 10.16
CA ILE A 217 -10.29 -11.06 9.76
C ILE A 217 -9.42 -10.55 10.92
N SER A 218 -9.80 -9.46 11.57
CA SER A 218 -8.98 -8.84 12.63
C SER A 218 -8.83 -9.69 13.89
N ARG A 219 -9.75 -10.62 14.14
CA ARG A 219 -9.69 -11.54 15.28
C ARG A 219 -9.08 -12.89 14.92
N SER A 220 -8.77 -13.15 13.66
CA SER A 220 -8.15 -14.39 13.24
C SER A 220 -6.70 -14.48 13.72
N ARG A 221 -6.28 -15.66 14.16
CA ARG A 221 -4.87 -15.98 14.42
C ARG A 221 -4.11 -16.43 13.17
N HIS A 222 -4.84 -16.72 12.09
CA HIS A 222 -4.30 -17.27 10.86
C HIS A 222 -4.69 -16.40 9.67
N SER A 223 -3.86 -16.44 8.64
CA SER A 223 -4.19 -15.93 7.32
C SER A 223 -4.82 -16.99 6.44
N PHE A 224 -5.67 -16.56 5.53
CA PHE A 224 -6.48 -17.45 4.69
C PHE A 224 -5.89 -17.61 3.29
N MET A 225 -4.76 -18.30 3.25
CA MET A 225 -4.18 -18.86 2.04
C MET A 225 -4.59 -20.33 1.91
N GLY A 226 -5.12 -20.74 0.76
CA GLY A 226 -5.34 -22.15 0.46
C GLY A 226 -3.99 -22.85 0.29
N SER A 227 -3.72 -23.89 1.07
CA SER A 227 -2.47 -24.65 0.94
C SER A 227 -2.71 -26.11 1.31
N PHE A 228 -2.58 -26.99 0.32
CA PHE A 228 -2.74 -28.43 0.49
C PHE A 228 -1.80 -29.20 -0.43
N ASP A 229 -1.52 -30.44 -0.05
CA ASP A 229 -0.76 -31.39 -0.86
C ASP A 229 -1.72 -32.18 -1.75
N ASP A 230 -1.64 -31.97 -3.06
CA ASP A 230 -2.47 -32.66 -4.05
C ASP A 230 -1.60 -33.70 -4.76
N PRO A 231 -1.77 -35.02 -4.50
CA PRO A 231 -0.97 -36.06 -5.14
C PRO A 231 -1.30 -36.24 -6.63
N GLY A 232 -2.37 -35.61 -7.13
CA GLY A 232 -2.86 -35.76 -8.49
C GLY A 232 -2.05 -34.99 -9.55
N PRO A 233 -2.46 -35.10 -10.83
CA PRO A 233 -1.76 -34.49 -11.96
C PRO A 233 -1.75 -32.96 -11.91
N TYR A 234 -2.72 -32.36 -11.22
CA TYR A 234 -2.84 -30.91 -11.07
C TYR A 234 -2.15 -30.36 -9.83
N GLY A 235 -1.52 -31.21 -9.02
CA GLY A 235 -0.77 -30.87 -7.82
C GLY A 235 0.70 -31.22 -7.99
N ARG A 236 1.13 -32.33 -7.39
CA ARG A 236 2.48 -32.89 -7.52
C ARG A 236 2.86 -33.20 -8.97
N GLY A 237 1.90 -33.54 -9.82
CA GLY A 237 2.16 -33.75 -11.26
C GLY A 237 2.68 -32.51 -12.00
N ARG A 238 2.54 -31.31 -11.42
CA ARG A 238 3.07 -30.05 -11.97
C ARG A 238 4.44 -29.65 -11.38
N TYR A 239 4.96 -30.41 -10.42
CA TYR A 239 6.25 -30.13 -9.80
C TYR A 239 7.40 -30.44 -10.76
N ASN A 240 8.43 -29.59 -10.75
CA ASN A 240 9.66 -29.80 -11.50
C ASN A 240 10.81 -30.11 -10.53
N PRO A 241 11.51 -31.26 -10.66
CA PRO A 241 12.63 -31.63 -9.78
C PRO A 241 13.77 -30.61 -9.72
N ASN A 242 13.96 -29.78 -10.75
CA ASN A 242 14.98 -28.73 -10.76
C ASN A 242 14.69 -27.57 -9.79
N MET A 243 13.52 -27.56 -9.17
CA MET A 243 13.22 -26.64 -8.07
C MET A 243 13.94 -27.01 -6.76
N ALA A 244 14.45 -28.24 -6.64
CA ALA A 244 15.28 -28.66 -5.52
C ALA A 244 16.69 -28.01 -5.60
N PRO A 245 17.37 -27.82 -4.45
CA PRO A 245 16.94 -28.14 -3.08
C PRO A 245 16.02 -27.09 -2.44
N GLU A 246 15.83 -25.92 -3.05
CA GLU A 246 15.08 -24.81 -2.44
C GLU A 246 13.61 -25.14 -2.25
N VAL A 247 13.00 -25.89 -3.17
CA VAL A 247 11.61 -26.36 -3.01
C VAL A 247 11.59 -27.86 -3.27
N ASN A 248 11.46 -28.64 -2.20
CA ASN A 248 11.32 -30.09 -2.32
C ASN A 248 9.88 -30.48 -2.65
N LEU A 249 9.69 -31.64 -3.27
CA LEU A 249 8.36 -32.16 -3.61
C LEU A 249 7.44 -32.29 -2.37
N THR A 250 8.00 -32.62 -1.20
CA THR A 250 7.25 -32.73 0.06
C THR A 250 6.73 -31.39 0.57
N GLU A 251 7.33 -30.28 0.12
CA GLU A 251 6.98 -28.91 0.47
C GLU A 251 6.09 -28.26 -0.59
N TRP A 252 5.98 -28.85 -1.78
CA TRP A 252 5.13 -28.37 -2.86
C TRP A 252 3.66 -28.33 -2.43
N ARG A 253 3.03 -27.17 -2.59
CA ARG A 253 1.62 -26.97 -2.24
C ARG A 253 0.83 -26.42 -3.39
N LYS A 254 -0.46 -26.73 -3.37
CA LYS A 254 -1.47 -26.17 -4.24
C LYS A 254 -2.45 -25.35 -3.42
N GLY A 255 -2.98 -24.29 -4.03
CA GLY A 255 -3.95 -23.40 -3.42
C GLY A 255 -4.84 -22.73 -4.45
N SER A 256 -5.73 -21.87 -3.96
CA SER A 256 -6.41 -20.91 -4.81
C SER A 256 -5.54 -19.67 -4.97
N GLN A 257 -5.57 -19.05 -6.15
CA GLN A 257 -5.01 -17.71 -6.37
C GLN A 257 -5.57 -16.68 -5.36
N TRP A 258 -6.84 -16.79 -4.96
CA TRP A 258 -7.51 -15.81 -4.10
C TRP A 258 -7.16 -16.06 -2.63
N PHE A 259 -6.53 -15.07 -1.99
CA PHE A 259 -6.08 -15.16 -0.60
C PHE A 259 -6.46 -13.93 0.24
N GLU A 260 -6.44 -14.13 1.54
CA GLU A 260 -6.17 -13.09 2.53
C GLU A 260 -4.85 -13.42 3.24
N VAL A 261 -3.99 -12.42 3.41
CA VAL A 261 -2.78 -12.54 4.21
C VAL A 261 -2.61 -11.34 5.14
N ASN A 262 -2.04 -11.58 6.31
CA ASN A 262 -1.66 -10.51 7.23
C ASN A 262 -0.38 -9.81 6.76
N ARG A 263 -0.04 -8.71 7.41
CA ARG A 263 1.13 -7.88 7.05
C ARG A 263 2.44 -8.66 7.07
N GLN A 264 2.64 -9.54 8.04
CA GLN A 264 3.87 -10.34 8.14
C GLN A 264 4.04 -11.25 6.91
N LEU A 265 2.99 -11.94 6.50
CA LEU A 265 3.03 -12.84 5.35
C LEU A 265 3.07 -12.06 4.01
N ALA A 266 2.41 -10.90 3.93
CA ALA A 266 2.54 -9.98 2.80
C ALA A 266 4.00 -9.54 2.58
N ILE A 267 4.71 -9.19 3.67
CA ILE A 267 6.14 -8.87 3.63
C ILE A 267 6.94 -10.07 3.15
N SER A 268 6.68 -11.27 3.71
CA SER A 268 7.36 -12.51 3.29
C SER A 268 7.19 -12.83 1.80
N ILE A 269 6.10 -12.40 1.16
CA ILE A 269 5.87 -12.57 -0.28
C ILE A 269 6.70 -11.56 -1.09
N VAL A 270 6.65 -10.28 -0.72
CA VAL A 270 7.32 -9.23 -1.52
C VAL A 270 8.83 -9.30 -1.38
N GLU A 271 9.35 -9.67 -0.20
CA GLU A 271 10.78 -9.80 0.08
C GLU A 271 11.42 -11.04 -0.57
N ASP A 272 10.64 -11.95 -1.15
CA ASP A 272 11.18 -13.21 -1.64
C ASP A 272 12.13 -13.00 -2.84
N THR A 273 13.38 -13.40 -2.61
CA THR A 273 14.47 -13.45 -3.58
C THR A 273 15.01 -14.87 -3.79
N VAL A 274 14.56 -15.84 -2.98
CA VAL A 274 15.09 -17.21 -2.97
C VAL A 274 14.23 -18.13 -3.83
N TYR A 275 12.91 -18.14 -3.61
CA TYR A 275 12.03 -19.08 -4.31
C TYR A 275 11.48 -18.50 -5.61
N TYR A 276 11.25 -17.19 -5.67
CA TYR A 276 10.86 -16.46 -6.88
C TYR A 276 11.59 -16.93 -8.16
N PRO A 277 12.94 -16.95 -8.24
CA PRO A 277 13.63 -17.39 -9.44
C PRO A 277 13.33 -18.85 -9.81
N LYS A 278 13.15 -19.74 -8.83
CA LYS A 278 12.81 -21.15 -9.06
C LYS A 278 11.42 -21.30 -9.68
N PHE A 279 10.43 -20.58 -9.17
CA PHE A 279 9.08 -20.60 -9.74
C PHE A 279 9.06 -19.96 -11.14
N LYS A 280 9.76 -18.83 -11.31
CA LYS A 280 9.89 -18.16 -12.60
C LYS A 280 10.56 -19.05 -13.64
N GLU A 281 11.56 -19.83 -13.27
CA GLU A 281 12.29 -20.67 -14.20
C GLU A 281 11.53 -21.98 -14.50
N PHE A 282 11.07 -22.68 -13.45
CA PHE A 282 10.66 -24.07 -13.56
C PHE A 282 9.15 -24.32 -13.50
N CYS A 283 8.34 -23.41 -12.98
CA CYS A 283 6.88 -23.52 -13.05
C CYS A 283 6.38 -22.84 -14.33
N ARG A 284 6.45 -23.57 -15.43
CA ARG A 284 5.93 -23.16 -16.76
C ARG A 284 4.76 -24.05 -17.15
N PRO A 285 3.84 -23.60 -18.04
CA PRO A 285 2.71 -24.42 -18.48
C PRO A 285 3.15 -25.85 -18.82
N ALA A 286 2.48 -26.89 -18.30
CA ALA A 286 1.17 -26.89 -17.62
C ALA A 286 1.17 -26.61 -16.09
N CYS A 287 2.25 -26.06 -15.52
CA CYS A 287 2.28 -25.50 -14.17
C CYS A 287 1.66 -24.08 -14.14
N TYR A 288 0.82 -23.79 -13.15
CA TYR A 288 0.15 -22.50 -12.98
C TYR A 288 0.69 -21.83 -11.71
N VAL A 289 1.58 -20.85 -11.89
CA VAL A 289 2.36 -20.28 -10.79
C VAL A 289 1.47 -19.69 -9.70
N ASP A 290 0.37 -19.04 -10.08
CA ASP A 290 -0.62 -18.40 -9.20
C ASP A 290 -1.40 -19.38 -8.30
N GLU A 291 -1.35 -20.68 -8.59
CA GLU A 291 -1.94 -21.73 -7.75
C GLU A 291 -0.93 -22.44 -6.84
N HIS A 292 0.37 -22.16 -6.99
CA HIS A 292 1.44 -22.92 -6.31
C HIS A 292 2.44 -22.06 -5.55
N TYR A 293 2.84 -20.91 -6.10
CA TYR A 293 3.98 -20.14 -5.59
C TYR A 293 3.77 -19.67 -4.16
N PHE A 294 2.78 -18.82 -3.91
CA PHE A 294 2.56 -18.26 -2.57
C PHE A 294 2.20 -19.34 -1.55
N SER A 295 1.36 -20.31 -1.91
CA SER A 295 0.99 -21.44 -1.05
C SER A 295 2.22 -22.22 -0.59
N THR A 296 3.16 -22.49 -1.51
CA THR A 296 4.38 -23.24 -1.23
C THR A 296 5.33 -22.45 -0.35
N ILE A 297 5.68 -21.21 -0.73
CA ILE A 297 6.68 -20.43 0.03
C ILE A 297 6.19 -20.09 1.44
N LEU A 298 4.90 -19.79 1.61
CA LEU A 298 4.34 -19.50 2.92
C LEU A 298 4.23 -20.74 3.78
N THR A 299 4.04 -21.92 3.18
CA THR A 299 4.07 -23.19 3.92
C THR A 299 5.47 -23.48 4.44
N ILE A 300 6.51 -23.28 3.60
CA ILE A 300 7.91 -23.46 3.99
C ILE A 300 8.29 -22.47 5.10
N ARG A 301 7.97 -21.18 4.95
CA ARG A 301 8.41 -20.13 5.88
C ARG A 301 7.56 -19.99 7.13
N SER A 302 6.25 -20.21 7.03
CA SER A 302 5.29 -19.76 8.04
C SER A 302 3.99 -20.58 8.05
N GLY A 303 4.06 -21.89 7.79
CA GLY A 303 2.88 -22.76 7.70
C GLY A 303 1.96 -22.72 8.93
N ALA A 304 2.51 -22.48 10.13
CA ALA A 304 1.74 -22.34 11.37
C ALA A 304 0.80 -21.11 11.40
N LEU A 305 1.03 -20.12 10.53
CA LEU A 305 0.19 -18.93 10.40
C LEU A 305 -0.91 -19.10 9.34
N LEU A 306 -1.00 -20.24 8.66
CA LEU A 306 -1.96 -20.46 7.58
C LEU A 306 -3.17 -21.25 8.06
N ALA A 307 -4.35 -20.83 7.63
CA ALA A 307 -5.59 -21.58 7.81
C ALA A 307 -5.74 -22.74 6.80
N ASN A 308 -4.84 -22.83 5.81
CA ASN A 308 -4.85 -23.79 4.71
C ASN A 308 -6.16 -23.79 3.89
N ARG A 309 -6.84 -22.65 3.83
CA ARG A 309 -8.07 -22.42 3.07
C ARG A 309 -8.19 -20.96 2.65
N SER A 310 -8.92 -20.70 1.57
CA SER A 310 -9.28 -19.34 1.13
C SER A 310 -10.58 -18.86 1.81
N LEU A 311 -10.80 -17.54 1.82
CA LEU A 311 -12.07 -16.91 2.19
C LEU A 311 -13.01 -16.72 0.98
N THR A 312 -12.59 -17.12 -0.21
CA THR A 312 -13.37 -16.91 -1.44
C THR A 312 -14.05 -18.21 -1.88
N TRP A 313 -15.38 -18.21 -1.85
CA TRP A 313 -16.19 -19.30 -2.37
C TRP A 313 -16.21 -19.30 -3.90
N VAL A 314 -16.12 -20.50 -4.47
CA VAL A 314 -16.12 -20.79 -5.91
C VAL A 314 -16.99 -22.00 -6.17
N ASP A 315 -17.80 -21.95 -7.21
CA ASP A 315 -18.59 -23.10 -7.66
C ASP A 315 -17.92 -23.80 -8.84
N TRP A 316 -17.50 -25.05 -8.62
CA TRP A 316 -16.90 -25.91 -9.63
C TRP A 316 -17.86 -26.97 -10.17
N SER A 317 -19.14 -26.98 -9.76
CA SER A 317 -20.11 -28.00 -10.13
C SER A 317 -20.38 -28.11 -11.64
N ARG A 318 -20.14 -27.03 -12.39
CA ARG A 318 -20.26 -27.00 -13.87
C ARG A 318 -19.05 -27.57 -14.61
N GLY A 319 -17.97 -27.94 -13.91
CA GLY A 319 -16.75 -28.48 -14.49
C GLY A 319 -15.92 -27.47 -15.31
N GLY A 320 -14.80 -27.94 -15.86
CA GLY A 320 -13.89 -27.15 -16.70
C GLY A 320 -12.70 -26.52 -15.97
N ALA A 321 -11.92 -25.71 -16.69
CA ALA A 321 -10.73 -25.04 -16.17
C ALA A 321 -11.03 -23.76 -15.36
N HIS A 322 -12.29 -23.32 -15.35
CA HIS A 322 -12.75 -22.12 -14.65
C HIS A 322 -14.06 -22.41 -13.90
N PRO A 323 -14.29 -21.77 -12.74
CA PRO A 323 -15.53 -21.95 -12.00
C PRO A 323 -16.73 -21.33 -12.72
N ALA A 324 -17.92 -21.74 -12.29
CA ALA A 324 -19.19 -21.25 -12.80
C ALA A 324 -19.30 -19.72 -12.70
N THR A 325 -19.88 -19.12 -13.75
CA THR A 325 -20.25 -17.70 -13.77
C THR A 325 -21.76 -17.57 -13.59
N PHE A 326 -22.17 -16.74 -12.63
CA PHE A 326 -23.55 -16.46 -12.30
C PHE A 326 -24.03 -15.18 -13.00
N GLY A 327 -25.19 -15.25 -13.65
CA GLY A 327 -25.89 -14.13 -14.26
C GLY A 327 -27.04 -13.62 -13.40
N SER A 328 -27.78 -12.63 -13.88
CA SER A 328 -28.92 -12.02 -13.16
C SER A 328 -29.95 -13.04 -12.66
N ALA A 329 -30.27 -14.05 -13.48
CA ALA A 329 -31.26 -15.08 -13.15
C ALA A 329 -30.83 -16.03 -12.02
N ASP A 330 -29.52 -16.16 -11.78
CA ASP A 330 -28.99 -16.98 -10.68
C ASP A 330 -29.11 -16.27 -9.32
N ILE A 331 -29.29 -14.94 -9.30
CA ILE A 331 -29.25 -14.14 -8.07
C ILE A 331 -30.61 -14.14 -7.38
N THR A 332 -30.76 -15.05 -6.42
CA THR A 332 -31.92 -15.15 -5.52
C THR A 332 -31.46 -15.15 -4.06
N GLU A 333 -32.38 -14.88 -3.12
CA GLU A 333 -32.06 -14.97 -1.69
C GLU A 333 -31.57 -16.37 -1.30
N ASP A 334 -32.18 -17.41 -1.87
CA ASP A 334 -31.82 -18.79 -1.56
C ASP A 334 -30.47 -19.18 -2.15
N PHE A 335 -30.12 -18.63 -3.32
CA PHE A 335 -28.77 -18.74 -3.84
C PHE A 335 -27.74 -18.12 -2.88
N LEU A 336 -27.96 -16.89 -2.42
CA LEU A 336 -27.05 -16.21 -1.49
C LEU A 336 -26.98 -16.92 -0.12
N ARG A 337 -28.11 -17.46 0.37
CA ARG A 337 -28.14 -18.29 1.58
C ARG A 337 -27.34 -19.57 1.42
N ARG A 338 -27.40 -20.24 0.26
CA ARG A 338 -26.59 -21.44 -0.02
C ARG A 338 -25.11 -21.12 -0.14
N ALA A 339 -24.74 -20.01 -0.77
CA ALA A 339 -23.34 -19.57 -0.81
C ALA A 339 -22.76 -19.32 0.60
N ASN A 340 -23.62 -18.95 1.56
CA ASN A 340 -23.26 -18.68 2.96
C ASN A 340 -23.37 -19.87 3.91
N LYS A 341 -23.93 -21.02 3.48
CA LYS A 341 -24.28 -22.15 4.38
C LYS A 341 -23.79 -23.49 3.84
N GLY A 342 -23.68 -24.48 4.73
CA GLY A 342 -23.35 -25.86 4.35
C GLY A 342 -21.86 -26.19 4.36
N HIS A 343 -21.03 -25.30 4.90
CA HIS A 343 -19.60 -25.51 5.03
C HIS A 343 -19.20 -25.41 6.49
N ASN A 344 -18.48 -26.40 7.02
CA ASN A 344 -17.85 -26.34 8.33
C ASN A 344 -16.35 -26.27 8.14
N CYS A 345 -15.71 -25.33 8.82
CA CYS A 345 -14.26 -25.16 8.77
C CYS A 345 -13.74 -24.72 10.13
N SER A 346 -12.42 -24.83 10.32
CA SER A 346 -11.75 -24.31 11.51
C SER A 346 -11.56 -22.80 11.41
N TYR A 347 -11.83 -22.12 12.53
CA TYR A 347 -11.53 -20.72 12.78
C TYR A 347 -11.07 -20.58 14.23
N ASN A 348 -9.81 -20.16 14.43
CA ASN A 348 -9.18 -20.06 15.74
C ASN A 348 -9.30 -21.34 16.60
N GLY A 349 -9.23 -22.51 15.97
CA GLY A 349 -9.32 -23.81 16.64
C GLY A 349 -10.74 -24.26 16.96
N ARG A 350 -11.77 -23.52 16.54
CA ARG A 350 -13.19 -23.89 16.69
C ARG A 350 -13.83 -24.12 15.33
N THR A 351 -14.76 -25.06 15.26
CA THR A 351 -15.59 -25.25 14.07
C THR A 351 -16.57 -24.09 13.93
N THR A 352 -16.67 -23.54 12.73
CA THR A 352 -17.61 -22.46 12.37
C THR A 352 -18.32 -22.79 11.05
N PRO A 353 -19.60 -22.41 10.89
CA PRO A 353 -20.30 -22.47 9.61
C PRO A 353 -19.87 -21.37 8.63
N THR A 354 -19.15 -20.34 9.11
CA THR A 354 -18.71 -19.21 8.29
C THR A 354 -17.31 -19.46 7.74
N CYS A 355 -17.25 -20.05 6.56
CA CYS A 355 -15.98 -20.36 5.89
C CYS A 355 -15.57 -19.31 4.86
N PHE A 356 -16.53 -18.76 4.12
CA PHE A 356 -16.23 -17.83 3.04
C PHE A 356 -16.78 -16.44 3.38
N LEU A 357 -16.03 -15.39 3.06
CA LEU A 357 -16.46 -14.00 3.21
C LEU A 357 -16.73 -13.34 1.86
N PHE A 358 -16.22 -13.93 0.78
CA PHE A 358 -16.37 -13.47 -0.59
C PHE A 358 -16.81 -14.62 -1.48
N ALA A 359 -17.39 -14.28 -2.64
CA ALA A 359 -17.79 -15.27 -3.64
C ALA A 359 -17.42 -14.81 -5.05
N ARG A 360 -17.21 -15.80 -5.93
CA ARG A 360 -16.99 -15.62 -7.37
C ARG A 360 -17.56 -16.83 -8.16
N LYS A 361 -17.95 -16.69 -9.43
CA LYS A 361 -17.76 -15.55 -10.34
C LYS A 361 -19.09 -14.91 -10.74
N PHE A 362 -19.21 -13.60 -10.60
CA PHE A 362 -20.44 -12.86 -10.90
C PHE A 362 -20.30 -12.02 -12.17
N ALA A 363 -21.28 -12.15 -13.08
CA ALA A 363 -21.32 -11.36 -14.32
C ALA A 363 -21.82 -9.92 -14.07
N PRO A 364 -21.54 -8.96 -14.98
CA PRO A 364 -22.05 -7.59 -14.86
C PRO A 364 -23.57 -7.48 -14.70
N SER A 365 -24.33 -8.42 -15.28
CA SER A 365 -25.79 -8.46 -15.17
C SER A 365 -26.30 -8.68 -13.74
N THR A 366 -25.45 -9.12 -12.81
CA THR A 366 -25.80 -9.37 -11.41
C THR A 366 -25.89 -8.11 -10.55
N VAL A 367 -25.38 -6.96 -11.01
CA VAL A 367 -25.32 -5.71 -10.22
C VAL A 367 -26.69 -5.32 -9.68
N LYS A 368 -27.70 -5.24 -10.56
CA LYS A 368 -29.07 -4.83 -10.20
C LYS A 368 -29.70 -5.75 -9.15
N PRO A 369 -29.79 -7.09 -9.34
CA PRO A 369 -30.37 -7.96 -8.34
C PRO A 369 -29.55 -8.03 -7.04
N LEU A 370 -28.22 -7.96 -7.09
CA LEU A 370 -27.38 -7.93 -5.88
C LEU A 370 -27.63 -6.66 -5.04
N LEU A 371 -27.77 -5.50 -5.68
CA LEU A 371 -28.11 -4.26 -4.98
C LEU A 371 -29.52 -4.32 -4.36
N ALA A 372 -30.47 -4.97 -5.03
CA ALA A 372 -31.82 -5.18 -4.49
C ALA A 372 -31.82 -6.08 -3.25
N LEU A 373 -31.00 -7.14 -3.23
CA LEU A 373 -30.92 -8.11 -2.12
C LEU A 373 -29.91 -7.73 -1.02
N SER A 374 -29.14 -6.67 -1.20
CA SER A 374 -28.13 -6.21 -0.22
C SER A 374 -28.67 -5.94 1.20
N PRO A 375 -29.90 -5.39 1.42
CA PRO A 375 -30.50 -5.33 2.76
C PRO A 375 -30.71 -6.70 3.40
N THR A 376 -31.03 -7.71 2.59
CA THR A 376 -31.21 -9.09 3.07
C THR A 376 -29.87 -9.74 3.43
N LEU A 377 -28.78 -9.44 2.71
CA LEU A 377 -27.42 -9.87 3.07
C LEU A 377 -27.00 -9.35 4.46
N THR A 378 -27.39 -8.11 4.81
CA THR A 378 -27.18 -7.56 6.16
C THR A 378 -28.04 -8.26 7.22
N ALA A 379 -29.31 -8.58 6.93
CA ALA A 379 -30.22 -9.21 7.88
C ALA A 379 -29.92 -10.71 8.14
N VAL A 380 -29.51 -11.46 7.11
CA VAL A 380 -29.11 -12.87 7.24
C VAL A 380 -27.84 -13.01 8.09
N SER A 381 -26.97 -12.00 8.11
CA SER A 381 -25.73 -11.99 8.89
C SER A 381 -25.96 -11.73 10.38
N ALA A 382 -26.98 -10.95 10.75
CA ALA A 382 -27.34 -10.69 12.15
C ALA A 382 -27.81 -11.96 12.90
N GLN A 383 -28.35 -12.95 12.17
CA GLN A 383 -28.74 -14.26 12.74
C GLN A 383 -27.54 -15.16 13.06
N VAL A 384 -26.35 -14.86 12.51
CA VAL A 384 -25.09 -15.58 12.80
C VAL A 384 -24.34 -14.93 13.99
N GLU A 385 -24.78 -13.75 14.44
CA GLU A 385 -24.05 -12.88 15.36
C GLU A 385 -24.27 -13.20 16.85
N ALA A 386 -25.02 -14.25 17.21
CA ALA A 386 -25.18 -14.65 18.61
C ALA A 386 -23.80 -15.02 19.21
N PRO A 387 -23.26 -14.22 20.17
CA PRO A 387 -21.97 -14.52 20.77
C PRO A 387 -22.10 -15.78 21.61
N ALA A 388 -21.14 -16.70 21.49
CA ALA A 388 -20.97 -17.71 22.53
C ALA A 388 -20.73 -16.98 23.86
N PRO A 389 -21.39 -17.39 24.97
CA PRO A 389 -21.19 -16.76 26.27
C PRO A 389 -19.71 -16.82 26.63
N ALA A 390 -19.20 -15.73 27.20
CA ALA A 390 -17.84 -15.67 27.71
C ALA A 390 -17.62 -16.87 28.65
N PRO A 391 -16.44 -17.54 28.60
CA PRO A 391 -16.13 -18.56 29.59
C PRO A 391 -16.24 -17.91 30.97
N ALA A 392 -17.07 -18.49 31.83
CA ALA A 392 -17.18 -18.05 33.21
C ALA A 392 -15.77 -18.03 33.80
N SER A 393 -15.37 -16.88 34.37
CA SER A 393 -14.16 -16.82 35.18
C SER A 393 -14.20 -17.95 36.21
N PRO A 394 -13.12 -18.72 36.39
CA PRO A 394 -13.08 -19.67 37.49
C PRO A 394 -13.26 -18.84 38.77
N ALA A 395 -14.33 -19.14 39.51
CA ALA A 395 -14.50 -18.63 40.86
C ALA A 395 -13.21 -18.95 41.62
N ALA A 396 -12.59 -17.92 42.19
CA ALA A 396 -11.44 -18.07 43.05
C ALA A 396 -11.82 -19.04 44.18
N SER A 397 -11.28 -20.26 44.12
CA SER A 397 -11.28 -21.17 45.25
C SER A 397 -10.43 -20.52 46.34
N VAL A 398 -11.10 -19.92 47.32
CA VAL A 398 -10.47 -19.51 48.57
C VAL A 398 -9.98 -20.78 49.25
N VAL A 399 -8.68 -21.02 49.18
CA VAL A 399 -8.00 -22.02 49.99
C VAL A 399 -7.89 -21.44 51.41
N PRO A 400 -8.47 -22.05 52.46
CA PRO A 400 -8.26 -21.58 53.82
C PRO A 400 -6.84 -21.98 54.26
N SER A 401 -6.05 -20.97 54.64
CA SER A 401 -4.76 -21.15 55.31
C SER A 401 -4.96 -21.89 56.64
N LEU A 402 -4.25 -23.02 56.83
CA LEU A 402 -4.04 -23.64 58.14
C LEU A 402 -3.06 -22.78 58.95
N ALA A 403 -3.57 -21.78 59.65
CA ALA A 403 -2.87 -21.12 60.75
C ALA A 403 -3.85 -20.34 61.61
N SER A 404 -4.57 -21.03 62.49
CA SER A 404 -5.08 -20.52 63.79
C SER A 404 -6.02 -21.56 64.40
N ALA A 405 -5.45 -22.55 65.09
CA ALA A 405 -6.19 -23.46 65.95
C ALA A 405 -5.35 -23.79 67.19
N LEU A 406 -4.99 -22.76 67.94
CA LEU A 406 -4.51 -22.88 69.32
C LEU A 406 -4.87 -21.57 70.02
N LEU A 407 -5.99 -21.56 70.74
CA LEU A 407 -6.31 -20.73 71.92
C LEU A 407 -7.84 -20.57 72.00
N GLY A 408 -8.47 -21.42 72.79
CA GLY A 408 -9.89 -21.26 73.07
C GLY A 408 -10.51 -22.43 73.81
N GLY A 409 -10.25 -22.51 75.12
CA GLY A 409 -11.19 -23.16 76.03
C GLY A 409 -10.56 -24.05 77.08
N VAL A 410 -10.07 -23.45 78.17
CA VAL A 410 -10.32 -23.96 79.53
C VAL A 410 -10.15 -22.77 80.48
N THR A 411 -11.23 -22.28 81.10
CA THR A 411 -11.28 -22.01 82.55
C THR A 411 -12.67 -21.52 82.94
N ALA A 412 -13.34 -22.33 83.75
CA ALA A 412 -14.37 -21.88 84.66
C ALA A 412 -14.07 -22.51 86.03
N LEU A 413 -13.89 -21.64 87.03
CA LEU A 413 -14.15 -21.81 88.48
C LEU A 413 -13.21 -22.78 89.24
N ILE A 414 -12.67 -22.51 90.44
CA ILE A 414 -12.66 -21.39 91.38
C ILE A 414 -11.75 -21.82 92.58
N PHE A 415 -11.27 -20.84 93.36
CA PHE A 415 -10.69 -20.91 94.74
C PHE A 415 -9.29 -21.50 94.98
N GLY A 416 -8.45 -20.70 95.67
CA GLY A 416 -7.57 -21.25 96.70
C GLY A 416 -6.20 -20.60 96.91
N SER A 417 -6.16 -19.40 97.48
CA SER A 417 -5.28 -19.04 98.62
C SER A 417 -3.75 -18.86 98.46
N ALA A 418 -3.27 -17.86 99.22
CA ALA A 418 -1.92 -17.62 99.77
C ALA A 418 -0.87 -17.03 98.78
N LEU A 419 -0.49 -15.74 98.84
CA LEU A 419 0.19 -14.94 99.88
C LEU A 419 1.70 -15.21 99.99
N ARG A 420 2.49 -14.11 99.87
CA ARG A 420 3.93 -13.91 100.14
C ARG A 420 4.88 -14.45 99.05
N ILE A 421 5.91 -13.75 98.59
CA ILE A 421 6.73 -12.63 99.13
C ILE A 421 6.99 -11.62 98.02
#